data_AF-A0A2S2KU84-F1
#
_entry.id   AF-A0A2S2KU84-F1
#
_cell.length_a   1.000
_cell.length_b   1.000
_cell.length_c   1.000
_cell.angle_alpha   90.00
_cell.angle_beta   90.00
_cell.angle_gamma   90.00
#
_symmetry.space_group_name_H-M   'P 1'
#
loop_
_entity.id
_entity.type
_entity.pdbx_description
1 polymer ?
#
loop_
_entity_poly.entity_id
_entity_poly.type
_entity_poly.pdbx_seq_one_letter_code
_entity_poly.pdbx_strand_id
1 'polypeptide(L)'
;MKEGWARRRWWEFRQGHSVYLIFVLTFINFILIAYRLLIERVIFFKELIPELWIFAVMFIIFYIPAATLIGYWHRKTQLRVETTLVQQQNPVLARMIRTLLDVQTGKASEEEIAEFRKMLNNIEKRLGS
;
A
#
# COMPACT_ATOMS: atom_id res chain seq x y z
N MET A 1 -8.52 15.22 23.30
CA MET A 1 -7.72 14.12 22.71
C MET A 1 -8.17 12.68 23.06
N LYS A 2 -9.33 12.46 23.72
CA LYS A 2 -9.83 11.10 24.05
C LYS A 2 -10.70 10.48 22.96
N GLU A 3 -11.28 11.28 22.06
CA GLU A 3 -12.00 10.74 20.91
C GLU A 3 -11.03 10.16 19.89
N GLY A 4 -11.21 8.87 19.58
CA GLY A 4 -10.45 8.18 18.54
C GLY A 4 -9.26 7.34 19.02
N TRP A 5 -9.03 7.13 20.33
CA TRP A 5 -8.02 6.14 20.76
C TRP A 5 -8.34 4.74 20.22
N ALA A 6 -9.57 4.26 20.44
CA ALA A 6 -10.00 2.95 19.93
C ALA A 6 -9.97 2.88 18.39
N ARG A 7 -10.39 3.94 17.69
CA ARG A 7 -10.31 4.03 16.22
C ARG A 7 -8.87 3.97 15.71
N ARG A 8 -7.94 4.64 16.39
CA ARG A 8 -6.49 4.60 16.06
C ARG A 8 -5.91 3.21 16.31
N ARG A 9 -6.14 2.62 17.48
CA ARG A 9 -5.71 1.24 17.77
C ARG A 9 -6.30 0.23 16.80
N TRP A 10 -7.57 0.39 16.42
CA TRP A 10 -8.20 -0.47 15.42
C TRP A 10 -7.59 -0.30 14.03
N TRP A 11 -7.29 0.94 13.62
CA TRP A 11 -6.59 1.19 12.37
C TRP A 11 -5.19 0.55 12.39
N GLU A 12 -4.41 0.76 13.45
CA GLU A 12 -3.08 0.16 13.61
C GLU A 12 -3.12 -1.37 13.63
N PHE A 13 -4.09 -1.96 14.33
CA PHE A 13 -4.33 -3.41 14.30
C PHE A 13 -4.58 -3.89 12.88
N ARG A 14 -5.47 -3.24 12.13
CA ARG A 14 -5.75 -3.62 10.74
C ARG A 14 -4.53 -3.47 9.84
N GLN A 15 -3.73 -2.42 10.02
CA GLN A 15 -2.47 -2.25 9.30
C GLN A 15 -1.49 -3.39 9.65
N GLY A 16 -1.27 -3.65 10.95
CA GLY A 16 -0.39 -4.71 11.41
C GLY A 16 -0.81 -6.10 10.91
N HIS A 17 -2.11 -6.38 11.01
CA HIS A 17 -2.69 -7.64 10.55
C HIS A 17 -2.59 -7.80 9.03
N SER A 18 -3.06 -6.80 8.27
CA SER A 18 -3.20 -6.94 6.81
C SER A 18 -1.85 -6.87 6.08
N VAL A 19 -0.90 -6.08 6.60
CA VAL A 19 0.40 -5.88 5.94
C VAL A 19 1.40 -6.95 6.35
N TYR A 20 1.48 -7.30 7.64
CA TYR A 20 2.57 -8.17 8.14
C TYR A 20 2.08 -9.57 8.51
N LEU A 21 1.00 -9.69 9.30
CA LEU A 21 0.57 -11.00 9.79
C LEU A 21 -0.03 -11.86 8.66
N ILE A 22 -0.94 -11.30 7.85
CA ILE A 22 -1.51 -11.99 6.71
C ILE A 22 -0.42 -12.37 5.71
N PHE A 23 0.55 -11.49 5.46
CA PHE A 23 1.65 -11.78 4.54
C PHE A 23 2.37 -13.08 4.90
N VAL A 24 2.80 -13.23 6.15
CA VAL A 24 3.46 -14.47 6.62
C VAL A 24 2.49 -15.66 6.60
N LEU A 25 1.27 -15.47 7.09
CA LEU A 25 0.26 -16.52 7.15
C LEU A 25 -0.09 -17.07 5.75
N THR A 26 -0.17 -16.20 4.74
CA THR A 26 -0.43 -16.57 3.35
C THR A 26 0.70 -17.45 2.80
N PHE A 27 1.97 -17.14 3.09
CA PHE A 27 3.06 -18.03 2.67
C PHE A 27 3.00 -19.38 3.36
N ILE A 28 2.80 -19.41 4.67
CA ILE A 28 2.69 -20.66 5.43
C ILE A 28 1.55 -21.51 4.86
N ASN A 29 0.37 -20.92 4.66
CA ASN A 29 -0.78 -21.61 4.11
C ASN A 29 -0.53 -22.09 2.68
N PHE A 30 0.05 -21.25 1.82
CA PHE A 30 0.36 -21.62 0.45
C PHE A 30 1.35 -22.80 0.43
N ILE A 31 2.44 -22.72 1.19
CA ILE A 31 3.45 -23.78 1.27
C ILE A 31 2.81 -25.08 1.74
N LEU A 32 2.02 -25.06 2.83
CA LEU A 32 1.37 -26.25 3.37
C LEU A 32 0.35 -26.86 2.40
N ILE A 33 -0.52 -26.05 1.81
CA ILE A 33 -1.57 -26.51 0.90
C ILE A 33 -0.97 -27.01 -0.40
N ALA A 34 -0.08 -26.24 -1.02
CA ALA A 34 0.58 -26.64 -2.27
C ALA A 34 1.38 -27.92 -2.07
N TYR A 35 2.11 -28.05 -0.96
CA TYR A 35 2.86 -29.26 -0.70
C TYR A 35 1.94 -30.48 -0.54
N ARG A 36 0.94 -30.41 0.33
CA ARG A 36 0.04 -31.54 0.62
C ARG A 36 -0.88 -31.92 -0.54
N LEU A 37 -1.33 -30.95 -1.33
CA LEU A 37 -2.30 -31.21 -2.39
C LEU A 37 -1.66 -31.40 -3.77
N LEU A 38 -0.48 -30.85 -4.02
CA LEU A 38 0.21 -30.97 -5.31
C LEU A 38 1.45 -31.84 -5.21
N ILE A 39 2.40 -31.48 -4.35
CA ILE A 39 3.72 -32.15 -4.31
C ILE A 39 3.60 -33.60 -3.83
N GLU A 40 2.92 -33.84 -2.71
CA GLU A 40 2.75 -35.19 -2.16
C GLU A 40 1.88 -36.11 -3.01
N ARG A 41 0.98 -35.55 -3.82
CA ARG A 41 0.01 -36.32 -4.61
C ARG A 41 0.53 -36.73 -5.99
N VAL A 42 1.49 -36.00 -6.54
CA VAL A 42 2.06 -36.30 -7.85
C VAL A 42 3.40 -37.00 -7.66
N ILE A 43 3.48 -38.26 -8.11
CA ILE A 43 4.65 -39.14 -7.91
C ILE A 43 5.96 -38.44 -8.31
N PHE A 44 6.00 -37.84 -9.49
CA PHE A 44 7.17 -37.11 -9.99
C PHE A 44 7.64 -35.98 -9.06
N PHE A 45 6.72 -35.17 -8.53
CA PHE A 45 7.09 -34.06 -7.64
C PHE A 45 7.52 -34.55 -6.26
N LYS A 46 6.88 -35.60 -5.75
CA LYS A 46 7.22 -36.21 -4.46
C LYS A 46 8.62 -36.82 -4.48
N GLU A 47 9.02 -37.45 -5.58
CA GLU A 47 10.37 -38.00 -5.73
C GLU A 47 11.44 -36.91 -5.73
N LEU A 48 11.15 -35.77 -6.38
CA LEU A 48 12.08 -34.64 -6.45
C LEU A 48 12.16 -33.85 -5.13
N ILE A 49 11.03 -33.70 -4.44
CA ILE A 49 10.88 -32.85 -3.24
C ILE A 49 10.08 -33.61 -2.17
N PRO A 50 10.69 -34.60 -1.50
CA PRO A 50 9.99 -35.49 -0.58
C PRO A 50 9.71 -34.88 0.79
N GLU A 51 10.33 -33.74 1.11
CA GLU A 51 10.23 -33.09 2.42
C GLU A 51 9.67 -31.66 2.31
N LEU A 52 8.70 -31.34 3.18
CA LEU A 52 8.03 -30.05 3.23
C LEU A 52 9.02 -28.88 3.41
N TRP A 53 10.02 -29.06 4.26
CA TRP A 53 10.99 -28.00 4.54
C TRP A 53 11.88 -27.69 3.34
N ILE A 54 12.20 -28.69 2.51
CA ILE A 54 12.96 -28.51 1.26
C ILE A 54 12.12 -27.70 0.27
N PHE A 55 10.84 -28.05 0.12
CA PHE A 55 9.90 -27.27 -0.69
C PHE A 55 9.80 -25.83 -0.21
N ALA A 56 9.67 -25.60 1.10
CA ALA A 56 9.56 -24.27 1.68
C ALA A 56 10.80 -23.40 1.38
N VAL A 57 12.01 -23.94 1.57
CA VAL A 57 13.26 -23.23 1.28
C VAL A 57 13.39 -22.90 -0.20
N MET A 58 13.13 -23.87 -1.09
CA MET A 58 13.18 -23.62 -2.53
C MET A 58 12.14 -22.57 -2.96
N PHE A 59 10.91 -22.69 -2.45
CA PHE A 59 9.87 -21.72 -2.73
C PHE A 59 10.34 -20.30 -2.35
N ILE A 60 10.91 -20.09 -1.16
CA ILE A 60 11.39 -18.77 -0.74
C ILE A 60 12.51 -18.27 -1.66
N ILE A 61 13.48 -19.13 -1.99
CA ILE A 61 14.63 -18.80 -2.85
C ILE A 61 14.20 -18.34 -4.24
N PHE A 62 13.16 -18.97 -4.83
CA PHE A 62 12.67 -18.58 -6.16
C PHE A 62 11.65 -17.45 -6.12
N TYR A 63 10.76 -17.47 -5.12
CA TYR A 63 9.68 -16.50 -4.99
C TYR A 63 10.20 -15.09 -4.73
N ILE A 64 11.16 -14.91 -3.81
CA ILE A 64 11.66 -13.56 -3.47
C ILE A 64 12.27 -12.85 -4.69
N PRO A 65 13.18 -13.47 -5.47
CA PRO A 65 13.67 -12.87 -6.70
C PRO A 65 12.57 -12.61 -7.73
N ALA A 66 11.68 -13.58 -7.97
CA ALA A 66 10.59 -13.40 -8.93
C ALA A 66 9.67 -12.23 -8.56
N ALA A 67 9.24 -12.15 -7.30
CA ALA A 67 8.43 -11.06 -6.78
C ALA A 67 9.18 -9.71 -6.85
N THR A 68 10.48 -9.71 -6.59
CA THR A 68 11.32 -8.51 -6.72
C THR A 68 11.39 -8.02 -8.17
N LEU A 69 11.56 -8.93 -9.13
CA LEU A 69 11.61 -8.60 -10.56
C LEU A 69 10.26 -8.06 -11.05
N ILE A 70 9.16 -8.70 -10.68
CA ILE A 70 7.80 -8.23 -11.00
C ILE A 70 7.55 -6.85 -10.38
N GLY A 71 7.93 -6.65 -9.11
CA GLY A 71 7.81 -5.37 -8.43
C GLY A 71 8.65 -4.27 -9.09
N TYR A 72 9.87 -4.59 -9.51
CA TYR A 72 10.72 -3.67 -10.27
C TYR A 72 10.08 -3.28 -11.60
N TRP A 73 9.56 -4.25 -12.34
CA TRP A 73 8.85 -4.01 -13.59
C TRP A 73 7.63 -3.10 -13.38
N HIS A 74 6.78 -3.43 -12.39
CA HIS A 74 5.62 -2.63 -12.04
C HIS A 74 6.00 -1.19 -11.67
N ARG A 75 7.06 -1.00 -10.87
CA ARG A 75 7.58 0.34 -10.52
C ARG A 75 7.97 1.16 -11.74
N LYS A 76 8.55 0.51 -12.77
CA LYS A 76 9.02 1.16 -13.99
C LYS A 76 7.90 1.44 -15.00
N THR A 77 6.85 0.63 -15.03
CA THR A 77 5.81 0.72 -16.07
C THR A 77 4.49 1.30 -15.55
N GLN A 78 3.94 0.74 -14.47
CA GLN A 78 2.57 1.01 -14.02
C GLN A 78 2.50 2.10 -12.95
N LEU A 79 3.46 2.14 -12.02
CA LEU A 79 3.38 3.02 -10.85
C LEU A 79 3.20 4.51 -11.22
N ARG A 80 3.83 4.95 -12.32
CA ARG A 80 3.66 6.32 -12.84
C ARG A 80 2.22 6.58 -13.27
N VAL A 81 1.63 5.64 -14.00
CA VAL A 81 0.25 5.77 -14.51
C VAL A 81 -0.73 5.84 -13.35
N GLU A 82 -0.62 4.92 -12.38
CA GLU A 82 -1.47 4.89 -11.20
C GLU A 82 -1.35 6.16 -10.38
N THR A 83 -0.12 6.61 -10.12
CA THR A 83 0.13 7.84 -9.36
C THR A 83 -0.46 9.04 -10.09
N THR A 84 -0.27 9.15 -11.41
CA THR A 84 -0.86 10.23 -12.20
C THR A 84 -2.38 10.21 -12.13
N LEU A 85 -3.03 9.05 -12.25
CA LEU A 85 -4.49 8.94 -12.16
C LEU A 85 -5.00 9.38 -10.78
N VAL A 86 -4.38 8.91 -9.70
CA VAL A 86 -4.76 9.28 -8.33
C VAL A 86 -4.59 10.79 -8.10
N GLN A 87 -3.49 11.38 -8.59
CA GLN A 87 -3.24 12.81 -8.42
C GLN A 87 -4.20 13.66 -9.27
N GLN A 88 -4.50 13.26 -10.51
CA GLN A 88 -5.47 13.94 -11.36
C GLN A 88 -6.89 13.90 -10.79
N GLN A 89 -7.22 12.83 -10.07
CA GLN A 89 -8.51 12.67 -9.41
C GLN A 89 -8.59 13.37 -8.05
N ASN A 90 -7.55 14.05 -7.59
CA ASN A 90 -7.54 14.71 -6.28
C ASN A 90 -8.00 16.19 -6.40
N PRO A 91 -9.30 16.50 -6.16
CA PRO A 91 -9.81 17.86 -6.30
C PRO A 91 -9.23 18.82 -5.26
N VAL A 92 -8.87 18.33 -4.08
CA VAL A 92 -8.30 19.16 -3.00
C VAL A 92 -6.91 19.62 -3.41
N LEU A 93 -6.06 18.71 -3.90
CA LEU A 93 -4.73 19.07 -4.39
C LEU A 93 -4.81 20.01 -5.59
N ALA A 94 -5.71 19.76 -6.54
CA ALA A 94 -5.91 20.63 -7.69
C ALA A 94 -6.32 22.05 -7.26
N ARG A 95 -7.27 22.16 -6.31
CA ARG A 95 -7.69 23.45 -5.75
C ARG A 95 -6.54 24.16 -5.04
N MET A 96 -5.74 23.45 -4.25
CA MET A 96 -4.58 24.01 -3.55
C MET A 96 -3.55 24.59 -4.54
N ILE A 97 -3.15 23.81 -5.55
CA ILE A 97 -2.15 24.24 -6.53
C ILE A 97 -2.68 25.42 -7.36
N ARG A 98 -3.95 25.37 -7.80
CA ARG A 98 -4.58 26.47 -8.54
C ARG A 98 -4.57 27.77 -7.73
N THR A 99 -5.07 27.75 -6.49
CA THR A 99 -5.15 28.96 -5.67
C THR A 99 -3.75 29.51 -5.35
N LEU A 100 -2.74 28.65 -5.15
CA LEU A 100 -1.34 29.10 -5.00
C LEU A 100 -0.82 29.84 -6.25
N LEU A 101 -1.11 29.33 -7.45
CA LEU A 101 -0.77 29.98 -8.71
C LEU A 101 -1.50 31.32 -8.89
N ASP A 102 -2.78 31.37 -8.56
CA ASP A 102 -3.59 32.58 -8.67
C ASP A 102 -3.08 33.67 -7.70
N VAL A 103 -2.64 33.29 -6.50
CA VAL A 103 -1.99 34.21 -5.55
C VAL A 103 -0.66 34.74 -6.10
N GLN A 104 0.20 33.87 -6.63
CA GLN A 104 1.50 34.28 -7.17
C GLN A 104 1.37 35.20 -8.38
N THR A 105 0.34 34.97 -9.21
CA THR A 105 0.08 35.74 -10.43
C THR A 105 -0.79 36.98 -10.21
N GLY A 106 -1.19 37.27 -8.96
CA GLY A 106 -2.03 38.42 -8.62
C GLY A 106 -3.48 38.31 -9.15
N LYS A 107 -3.93 37.12 -9.51
CA LYS A 107 -5.29 36.85 -10.02
C LYS A 107 -6.26 36.42 -8.92
N ALA A 108 -5.77 35.92 -7.80
CA ALA A 108 -6.60 35.51 -6.68
C ALA A 108 -7.28 36.71 -6.01
N SER A 109 -8.56 36.58 -5.70
CA SER A 109 -9.27 37.56 -4.89
C SER A 109 -8.93 37.42 -3.40
N GLU A 110 -9.06 38.51 -2.64
CA GLU A 110 -8.89 38.49 -1.18
C GLU A 110 -9.82 37.48 -0.50
N GLU A 111 -11.04 37.31 -1.02
CA GLU A 111 -12.01 36.33 -0.52
C GLU A 111 -11.53 34.89 -0.73
N GLU A 112 -10.98 34.57 -1.91
CA GLU A 112 -10.44 33.24 -2.22
C GLU A 112 -9.21 32.91 -1.35
N ILE A 113 -8.34 33.90 -1.11
CA ILE A 113 -7.20 33.77 -0.21
C ILE A 113 -7.67 33.51 1.23
N ALA A 114 -8.68 34.25 1.69
CA ALA A 114 -9.25 34.08 3.03
C ALA A 114 -9.89 32.69 3.20
N GLU A 115 -10.64 32.22 2.21
CA GLU A 115 -11.24 30.88 2.21
C GLU A 115 -10.17 29.79 2.23
N PHE A 116 -9.13 29.93 1.40
CA PHE A 116 -8.02 29.00 1.34
C PHE A 116 -7.26 28.92 2.67
N ARG A 117 -6.94 30.07 3.29
CA ARG A 117 -6.33 30.13 4.63
C ARG A 117 -7.21 29.47 5.68
N LYS A 118 -8.53 29.70 5.63
CA LYS A 118 -9.48 29.06 6.55
C LYS A 118 -9.48 27.53 6.39
N MET A 119 -9.43 27.04 5.15
CA MET A 119 -9.31 25.61 4.87
C MET A 119 -8.03 25.03 5.49
N LEU A 120 -6.88 25.67 5.29
CA LEU A 120 -5.59 25.22 5.85
C LEU A 120 -5.61 25.22 7.39
N ASN A 121 -6.06 26.31 8.01
CA ASN A 121 -6.17 26.42 9.46
C ASN A 121 -7.08 25.32 10.06
N ASN A 122 -8.14 24.94 9.34
CA ASN A 122 -9.01 23.85 9.77
C ASN A 122 -8.32 22.48 9.70
N ILE A 123 -7.43 22.28 8.74
CA ILE A 123 -6.61 21.06 8.62
C ILE A 123 -5.61 21.00 9.78
N GLU A 124 -4.87 22.09 10.03
CA GLU A 124 -3.90 22.20 11.13
C GLU A 124 -4.54 21.96 12.50
N LYS A 125 -5.68 22.62 12.79
CA LYS A 125 -6.45 22.41 14.02
C LYS A 125 -6.94 20.97 14.20
N ARG A 126 -7.25 20.26 13.11
CA ARG A 126 -7.64 18.84 13.16
C ARG A 126 -6.45 17.92 13.41
N LEU A 127 -5.26 18.31 12.96
CA LEU A 127 -4.02 17.55 13.14
C LEU A 127 -3.38 17.78 14.52
N GLY A 128 -3.83 18.79 15.26
CA GLY A 128 -3.45 19.01 16.66
C GLY A 128 -2.16 19.82 16.84
N SER A 129 -1.92 20.78 15.96
CA SER A 129 -1.01 21.91 16.21
C SER A 129 -1.75 23.05 16.91
#